data_AF-A0A2V9GF75-F1
#
_entry.id   AF-A0A2V9GF75-F1
#
_cell.length_a   1.000
_cell.length_b   1.000
_cell.length_c   1.000
_cell.angle_alpha   90.00
_cell.angle_beta   90.00
_cell.angle_gamma   90.00
#
_symmetry.space_group_name_H-M   'P 1'
#
loop_
_entity.id
_entity.type
_entity.pdbx_description
1 polymer ?
#
loop_
_entity_poly.entity_id
_entity_poly.type
_entity_poly.pdbx_seq_one_letter_code
_entity_poly.pdbx_strand_id
1 'polypeptide(L)'
;MVKINHADPELIVEMVITKMDDTEDSVLLRSLTNGEEVANPVHGIQVRSRSNWVGTELLIESWMKVGGREGHFHDFWSLSGDAQTLTMEHRDDYAGQVSRDICQGRESCSSVITKIDRMKTRQGESLFFKVDVGGETLRVFGRPEELAERLEESGYDIPPSEIEAGMELHLPCLVKVGQGNNGYKTIEEFLPEAAE
;
A
#
# COMPACT_ATOMS: atom_id res chain seq x y z
N MET A 1 3.97 22.28 4.95
CA MET A 1 3.58 23.54 4.27
C MET A 1 3.69 23.32 2.76
N VAL A 2 2.72 23.78 1.96
CA VAL A 2 2.74 23.63 0.49
C VAL A 2 2.72 25.02 -0.16
N LYS A 3 3.62 25.25 -1.13
CA LYS A 3 3.65 26.45 -1.98
C LYS A 3 3.54 26.02 -3.43
N ILE A 4 2.67 26.68 -4.17
CA ILE A 4 2.39 26.34 -5.57
C ILE A 4 2.63 27.58 -6.40
N ASN A 5 3.48 27.44 -7.40
CA ASN A 5 3.64 28.44 -8.45
C ASN A 5 3.17 27.81 -9.75
N HIS A 6 2.10 28.36 -10.30
CA HIS A 6 1.47 27.85 -11.51
C HIS A 6 1.38 28.98 -12.55
N ALA A 7 2.00 28.75 -13.69
CA ALA A 7 1.93 29.60 -14.87
C ALA A 7 1.89 28.69 -16.10
N ASP A 8 0.68 28.36 -16.56
CA ASP A 8 0.48 27.35 -17.61
C ASP A 8 1.48 27.50 -18.78
N PRO A 9 2.11 26.40 -19.23
CA PRO A 9 1.92 25.02 -18.76
C PRO A 9 2.79 24.64 -17.54
N GLU A 10 3.59 25.56 -17.01
CA GLU A 10 4.54 25.28 -15.94
C GLU A 10 3.86 25.20 -14.58
N LEU A 11 4.09 24.08 -13.89
CA LEU A 11 3.67 23.87 -12.52
C LEU A 11 4.88 23.54 -11.64
N ILE A 12 5.09 24.35 -10.61
CA ILE A 12 6.10 24.12 -9.59
C ILE A 12 5.39 23.96 -8.25
N VAL A 13 5.63 22.83 -7.60
CA VAL A 13 5.08 22.52 -6.28
C VAL A 13 6.23 22.30 -5.32
N GLU A 14 6.29 23.14 -4.29
CA GLU A 14 7.20 22.98 -3.17
C GLU A 14 6.40 22.52 -1.95
N MET A 15 6.73 21.35 -1.43
CA MET A 15 6.02 20.72 -0.32
C MET A 15 6.99 20.39 0.80
N VAL A 16 6.58 20.64 2.04
CA VAL A 16 7.24 20.14 3.24
C VAL A 16 6.36 19.05 3.83
N ILE A 17 6.87 17.82 3.80
CA ILE A 17 6.25 16.60 4.32
C ILE A 17 6.83 16.34 5.70
N THR A 18 5.99 16.34 6.73
CA THR A 18 6.39 15.91 8.08
C THR A 18 6.22 14.40 8.17
N LYS A 19 7.30 13.69 8.46
CA LYS A 19 7.33 12.23 8.65
C LYS A 19 6.84 11.85 10.06
N MET A 20 6.61 10.56 10.26
CA MET A 20 6.12 10.00 11.54
C MET A 20 7.10 10.21 12.71
N ASP A 21 8.37 10.50 12.44
CA ASP A 21 9.42 10.81 13.43
C ASP A 21 9.59 12.32 13.66
N ASP A 22 8.60 13.13 13.27
CA ASP A 22 8.60 14.60 13.28
C ASP A 22 9.72 15.25 12.44
N THR A 23 10.44 14.49 11.62
CA THR A 23 11.37 15.08 10.66
C THR A 23 10.64 15.66 9.47
N GLU A 24 11.13 16.80 8.96
CA GLU A 24 10.56 17.45 7.79
C GLU A 24 11.41 17.17 6.55
N ASP A 25 10.74 16.77 5.48
CA ASP A 25 11.31 16.54 4.16
C ASP A 25 10.76 17.56 3.17
N SER A 26 11.65 18.28 2.49
CA SER A 26 11.27 19.20 1.41
C SER A 26 11.28 18.47 0.07
N VAL A 27 10.17 18.53 -0.66
CA VAL A 27 10.00 18.01 -2.02
C VAL A 27 9.75 19.17 -2.97
N LEU A 28 10.49 19.17 -4.09
CA LEU A 28 10.27 20.09 -5.20
C LEU A 28 9.87 19.29 -6.43
N LEU A 29 8.62 19.44 -6.86
CA LEU A 29 8.09 18.85 -8.08
C LEU A 29 8.01 19.92 -9.17
N ARG A 30 8.60 19.64 -10.34
CA ARG A 30 8.45 20.45 -11.55
C ARG A 30 7.67 19.62 -12.56
N SER A 31 6.51 20.10 -12.98
CA SER A 31 5.65 19.42 -13.94
C SER A 31 5.15 20.36 -15.04
N LEU A 32 4.60 19.76 -16.09
CA LEU A 32 3.93 20.44 -17.18
C LEU A 32 2.47 19.97 -17.23
N THR A 33 1.53 20.92 -17.33
CA THR A 33 0.08 20.64 -17.36
C THR A 33 -0.45 20.27 -18.76
N ASN A 34 0.45 20.02 -19.71
CA ASN A 34 0.17 19.74 -21.13
C ASN A 34 0.28 18.25 -21.52
N GLY A 35 0.51 17.38 -20.54
CA GLY A 35 0.65 15.94 -20.77
C GLY A 35 2.02 15.46 -21.22
N GLU A 36 3.04 16.32 -21.24
CA GLU A 36 4.42 15.88 -21.42
C GLU A 36 4.95 15.17 -20.18
N GLU A 37 5.78 14.14 -20.40
CA GLU A 37 6.45 13.42 -19.31
C GLU A 37 7.68 14.18 -18.84
N VAL A 38 7.80 14.35 -17.53
CA VAL A 38 8.93 14.96 -16.85
C VAL A 38 9.54 13.98 -15.87
N ALA A 39 10.83 14.14 -15.54
CA ALA A 39 11.48 13.34 -14.51
C ALA A 39 12.04 14.26 -13.43
N ASN A 40 11.72 13.96 -12.17
CA ASN A 40 12.15 14.72 -11.00
C ASN A 40 12.88 13.79 -10.01
N PRO A 41 14.02 14.23 -9.46
CA PRO A 41 14.63 13.55 -8.32
C PRO A 41 13.84 13.89 -7.04
N VAL A 42 13.20 12.89 -6.43
CA VAL A 42 12.51 13.00 -5.14
C VAL A 42 13.17 12.06 -4.14
N HIS A 43 13.81 12.62 -3.12
CA HIS A 43 14.58 11.85 -2.11
C HIS A 43 15.60 10.85 -2.70
N GLY A 44 16.23 11.21 -3.82
CA GLY A 44 17.20 10.36 -4.53
C GLY A 44 16.58 9.29 -5.43
N ILE A 45 15.24 9.17 -5.47
CA ILE A 45 14.51 8.32 -6.40
C ILE A 45 14.13 9.17 -7.61
N GLN A 46 14.36 8.63 -8.81
CA GLN A 46 13.85 9.24 -10.03
C GLN A 46 12.37 8.92 -10.16
N VAL A 47 11.54 9.98 -10.12
CA VAL A 47 10.10 9.90 -10.32
C VAL A 47 9.80 10.48 -11.69
N ARG A 48 9.22 9.68 -12.57
CA ARG A 48 8.67 10.17 -13.84
C ARG A 48 7.24 10.58 -13.59
N SER A 49 6.77 11.65 -14.19
CA SER A 49 5.38 12.08 -14.02
C SER A 49 4.84 12.73 -15.28
N ARG A 50 3.52 12.70 -15.43
CA ARG A 50 2.76 13.37 -16.49
C ARG A 50 1.58 14.08 -15.85
N SER A 51 1.23 15.28 -16.31
CA SER A 51 0.09 16.01 -15.75
C SER A 51 -0.83 16.56 -16.82
N ASN A 52 -2.15 16.43 -16.63
CA ASN A 52 -3.18 16.91 -17.54
C ASN A 52 -4.39 17.41 -16.77
N TRP A 53 -5.07 18.44 -17.30
CA TRP A 53 -6.34 18.89 -16.76
C TRP A 53 -7.50 17.97 -17.19
N VAL A 54 -8.28 17.48 -16.22
CA VAL A 54 -9.53 16.74 -16.40
C VAL A 54 -10.65 17.55 -15.77
N GLY A 55 -11.39 18.30 -16.60
CA GLY A 55 -12.37 19.26 -16.11
C GLY A 55 -11.68 20.42 -15.36
N THR A 56 -11.96 20.56 -14.07
CA THR A 56 -11.35 21.60 -13.20
C THR A 56 -10.22 21.05 -12.32
N GLU A 57 -9.79 19.82 -12.55
CA GLU A 57 -8.84 19.11 -11.70
C GLU A 57 -7.61 18.72 -12.50
N LEU A 58 -6.45 18.79 -11.85
CA LEU A 58 -5.21 18.36 -12.46
C LEU A 58 -4.96 16.91 -12.08
N LEU A 59 -5.00 16.03 -13.07
CA LEU A 59 -4.56 14.64 -12.93
C LEU A 59 -3.03 14.60 -13.09
N ILE A 60 -2.35 14.00 -12.12
CA ILE A 60 -0.91 13.74 -12.16
C ILE A 60 -0.68 12.22 -12.11
N GLU A 61 -0.13 11.66 -13.19
CA GLU A 61 0.35 10.29 -13.26
C GLU A 61 1.83 10.26 -12.85
N SER A 62 2.25 9.32 -12.01
CA SER A 62 3.64 9.21 -11.55
C SER A 62 4.15 7.76 -11.55
N TRP A 63 5.38 7.55 -12.01
CA TRP A 63 6.09 6.27 -11.99
C TRP A 63 7.37 6.38 -11.15
N MET A 64 7.55 5.48 -10.19
CA MET A 64 8.76 5.44 -9.37
C MET A 64 9.19 4.02 -9.06
N LYS A 65 10.50 3.79 -9.01
CA LYS A 65 11.06 2.49 -8.64
C LYS A 65 11.33 2.44 -7.14
N VAL A 66 10.66 1.52 -6.45
CA VAL A 66 10.86 1.23 -5.02
C VAL A 66 11.17 -0.26 -4.88
N GLY A 67 12.32 -0.60 -4.27
CA GLY A 67 12.71 -1.99 -4.07
C GLY A 67 12.86 -2.81 -5.36
N GLY A 68 13.18 -2.16 -6.49
CA GLY A 68 13.34 -2.82 -7.79
C GLY A 68 12.03 -3.03 -8.59
N ARG A 69 10.86 -2.71 -8.01
CA ARG A 69 9.56 -2.72 -8.71
C ARG A 69 9.17 -1.29 -9.10
N GLU A 70 8.55 -1.11 -10.26
CA GLU A 70 7.99 0.19 -10.68
C GLU A 70 6.55 0.29 -10.18
N GLY A 71 6.27 1.30 -9.36
CA GLY A 71 4.92 1.70 -8.97
C GLY A 71 4.40 2.79 -9.89
N HIS A 72 3.10 2.74 -10.19
CA HIS A 72 2.39 3.74 -10.97
C HIS A 72 1.24 4.31 -10.13
N PHE A 73 1.14 5.63 -10.05
CA PHE A 73 0.24 6.36 -9.16
C PHE A 73 -0.54 7.42 -9.94
N HIS A 74 -1.78 7.69 -9.52
CA HIS A 74 -2.60 8.77 -10.06
C HIS A 74 -3.12 9.66 -8.93
N ASP A 75 -2.83 10.94 -9.03
CA ASP A 75 -3.22 11.93 -8.03
C ASP A 75 -4.12 12.97 -8.69
N PHE A 76 -5.25 13.29 -8.06
CA PHE A 76 -6.17 14.31 -8.52
C PHE A 76 -6.04 15.54 -7.64
N TRP A 77 -5.62 16.63 -8.25
CA TRP A 77 -5.30 17.87 -7.57
C TRP A 77 -6.39 18.88 -7.91
N SER A 78 -7.08 19.37 -6.88
CA SER A 78 -8.08 20.43 -7.01
C SER A 78 -7.60 21.67 -6.29
N LEU A 79 -7.77 22.82 -6.94
CA LEU A 79 -7.45 24.13 -6.36
C LEU A 79 -8.77 24.80 -5.95
N SER A 80 -8.83 25.35 -4.74
CA SER A 80 -9.96 26.15 -4.30
C SER A 80 -10.17 27.35 -5.21
N GLY A 81 -11.40 27.85 -5.31
CA GLY A 81 -11.74 28.97 -6.21
C GLY A 81 -11.00 30.29 -5.92
N ASP A 82 -10.40 30.43 -4.73
CA ASP A 82 -9.53 31.55 -4.33
C ASP A 82 -8.03 31.30 -4.59
N ALA A 83 -7.68 30.15 -5.18
CA ALA A 83 -6.32 29.70 -5.46
C ALA A 83 -5.40 29.59 -4.24
N GLN A 84 -5.93 29.57 -3.01
CA GLN A 84 -5.13 29.51 -1.78
C GLN A 84 -4.93 28.09 -1.26
N THR A 85 -5.88 27.19 -1.53
CA THR A 85 -5.86 25.84 -1.00
C THR A 85 -5.78 24.84 -2.15
N LEU A 86 -4.74 24.02 -2.12
CA LEU A 86 -4.63 22.86 -2.97
C LEU A 86 -5.01 21.62 -2.17
N THR A 87 -5.96 20.88 -2.70
CA THR A 87 -6.36 19.58 -2.19
C THR A 87 -5.82 18.53 -3.14
N MET A 88 -4.85 17.77 -2.67
CA MET A 88 -4.44 16.53 -3.32
C MET A 88 -5.36 15.42 -2.82
N GLU A 89 -6.08 14.82 -3.74
CA GLU A 89 -6.92 13.66 -3.51
C GLU A 89 -6.36 12.50 -4.33
N HIS A 90 -5.86 11.48 -3.64
CA HIS A 90 -5.56 10.21 -4.29
C HIS A 90 -6.90 9.52 -4.56
N ARG A 91 -7.55 9.85 -5.70
CA ARG A 91 -8.79 9.17 -6.12
C ARG A 91 -8.52 7.84 -6.79
N ASP A 92 -7.28 7.60 -7.16
CA ASP A 92 -6.78 6.24 -7.24
C ASP A 92 -6.31 5.84 -5.85
N ASP A 93 -7.18 5.09 -5.21
CA ASP A 93 -7.00 4.44 -3.95
C ASP A 93 -5.85 3.38 -4.01
N TYR A 94 -4.59 3.83 -4.05
CA TYR A 94 -3.41 2.95 -4.00
C TYR A 94 -3.03 2.47 -2.59
N ALA A 95 -3.81 2.84 -1.57
CA ALA A 95 -3.74 2.25 -0.23
C ALA A 95 -5.09 1.72 0.30
N GLY A 96 -6.23 2.19 -0.24
CA GLY A 96 -7.58 1.78 0.19
C GLY A 96 -8.28 0.77 -0.73
N GLN A 97 -7.99 0.79 -2.03
CA GLN A 97 -8.70 0.04 -3.08
C GLN A 97 -7.80 -0.95 -3.79
N VAL A 98 -6.49 -0.83 -3.63
CA VAL A 98 -5.60 -2.00 -3.61
C VAL A 98 -6.11 -3.00 -2.56
N SER A 99 -6.52 -2.55 -1.37
CA SER A 99 -7.13 -3.44 -0.38
C SER A 99 -8.54 -3.90 -0.80
N ARG A 100 -9.40 -3.03 -1.35
CA ARG A 100 -10.81 -3.37 -1.68
C ARG A 100 -11.01 -4.16 -2.99
N ASP A 101 -10.22 -3.89 -4.03
CA ASP A 101 -10.37 -4.46 -5.38
C ASP A 101 -9.28 -5.48 -5.77
N ILE A 102 -8.13 -5.60 -5.07
CA ILE A 102 -7.15 -6.67 -5.44
C ILE A 102 -7.71 -8.07 -5.20
N CYS A 103 -8.64 -8.23 -4.27
CA CYS A 103 -9.28 -9.52 -4.01
C CYS A 103 -10.73 -9.60 -4.49
N GLN A 104 -11.37 -8.48 -4.88
CA GLN A 104 -12.69 -8.53 -5.50
C GLN A 104 -12.57 -8.77 -7.00
N GLY A 105 -12.24 -10.02 -7.36
CA GLY A 105 -12.28 -10.51 -8.75
C GLY A 105 -11.03 -11.23 -9.24
N ARG A 106 -9.94 -11.28 -8.45
CA ARG A 106 -8.77 -12.14 -8.72
C ARG A 106 -8.81 -13.40 -7.87
N GLU A 107 -8.30 -14.50 -8.43
CA GLU A 107 -8.20 -15.80 -7.75
C GLU A 107 -7.23 -15.76 -6.54
N SER A 108 -6.32 -14.77 -6.48
CA SER A 108 -5.33 -14.60 -5.41
C SER A 108 -4.79 -13.16 -5.27
N CYS A 109 -4.27 -12.83 -4.09
CA CYS A 109 -3.73 -11.53 -3.68
C CYS A 109 -2.31 -11.69 -3.13
N SER A 110 -1.36 -10.88 -3.62
CA SER A 110 -0.02 -10.82 -3.05
C SER A 110 -0.06 -10.13 -1.70
N SER A 111 0.61 -10.71 -0.70
CA SER A 111 0.52 -10.31 0.70
C SER A 111 1.82 -10.62 1.43
N VAL A 112 1.93 -10.16 2.68
CA VAL A 112 3.11 -10.41 3.52
C VAL A 112 2.67 -10.85 4.92
N ILE A 113 3.14 -12.02 5.35
CA ILE A 113 3.04 -12.45 6.74
C ILE A 113 4.09 -11.66 7.53
N THR A 114 3.62 -10.68 8.28
CA THR A 114 4.51 -9.75 9.00
C THR A 114 5.03 -10.37 10.29
N LYS A 115 4.14 -10.97 11.09
CA LYS A 115 4.51 -11.53 12.40
C LYS A 115 3.52 -12.53 12.97
N ILE A 116 3.97 -13.28 13.97
CA ILE A 116 3.16 -14.12 14.85
C ILE A 116 2.94 -13.36 16.16
N ASP A 117 1.69 -13.30 16.62
CA ASP A 117 1.34 -12.60 17.86
C ASP A 117 0.24 -13.36 18.60
N ARG A 118 -0.05 -12.96 19.84
CA ARG A 118 -1.09 -13.56 20.67
C ARG A 118 -2.08 -12.53 21.15
N MET A 119 -3.34 -12.95 21.27
CA MET A 119 -4.41 -12.12 21.81
C MET A 119 -5.14 -12.88 22.91
N LYS A 120 -5.48 -12.18 23.99
CA LYS A 120 -6.37 -12.71 25.02
C LYS A 120 -7.81 -12.63 24.52
N THR A 121 -8.44 -13.78 24.33
CA THR A 121 -9.84 -13.92 23.94
C THR A 121 -10.70 -14.33 25.15
N ARG A 122 -12.02 -14.37 24.97
CA ARG A 122 -12.93 -14.90 26.01
C ARG A 122 -12.70 -16.39 26.31
N GLN A 123 -12.05 -17.12 25.42
CA GLN A 123 -11.77 -18.55 25.54
C GLN A 123 -10.34 -18.87 26.00
N GLY A 124 -9.48 -17.86 26.20
CA GLY A 124 -8.08 -18.03 26.57
C GLY A 124 -7.14 -17.21 25.68
N GLU A 125 -5.83 -17.51 25.73
CA GLU A 125 -4.89 -16.94 24.77
C GLU A 125 -5.01 -17.65 23.42
N SER A 126 -4.93 -16.89 22.33
CA SER A 126 -4.97 -17.42 20.96
C SER A 126 -3.88 -16.80 20.11
N LEU A 127 -3.15 -17.62 19.37
CA LEU A 127 -2.13 -17.20 18.42
C LEU A 127 -2.77 -16.79 17.10
N PHE A 128 -2.10 -15.87 16.41
CA PHE A 128 -2.48 -15.45 15.08
C PHE A 128 -1.32 -14.91 14.27
N PHE A 129 -1.44 -15.00 12.94
CA PHE A 129 -0.62 -14.24 12.00
C PHE A 129 -1.18 -12.83 11.80
N LYS A 130 -0.31 -11.84 11.72
CA LYS A 130 -0.61 -10.59 11.04
C LYS A 130 -0.20 -10.70 9.59
N VAL A 131 -1.16 -10.57 8.69
CA VAL A 131 -0.94 -10.57 7.25
C VAL A 131 -1.28 -9.20 6.72
N ASP A 132 -0.33 -8.55 6.07
CA ASP A 132 -0.56 -7.33 5.31
C ASP A 132 -1.06 -7.70 3.91
N VAL A 133 -2.30 -7.33 3.63
CA VAL A 133 -2.96 -7.52 2.34
C VAL A 133 -3.20 -6.15 1.74
N GLY A 134 -2.26 -5.68 0.94
CA GLY A 134 -2.40 -4.42 0.20
C GLY A 134 -2.62 -3.20 1.10
N GLY A 135 -1.96 -3.15 2.27
CA GLY A 135 -2.06 -2.07 3.25
C GLY A 135 -3.08 -2.34 4.37
N GLU A 136 -3.89 -3.41 4.26
CA GLU A 136 -4.82 -3.82 5.31
C GLU A 136 -4.25 -4.98 6.12
N THR A 137 -4.18 -4.83 7.44
CA THR A 137 -3.74 -5.92 8.33
C THR A 137 -4.90 -6.85 8.67
N LEU A 138 -4.84 -8.08 8.17
CA LEU A 138 -5.73 -9.17 8.56
C LEU A 138 -5.08 -10.07 9.61
N ARG A 139 -5.92 -10.68 10.45
CA ARG A 139 -5.49 -11.61 11.50
C ARG A 139 -6.00 -13.02 11.19
N VAL A 140 -5.07 -13.96 11.12
CA VAL A 140 -5.40 -15.37 10.89
C VAL A 140 -5.14 -16.14 12.18
N PHE A 141 -6.20 -16.53 12.87
CA PHE A 141 -6.10 -17.28 14.11
C PHE A 141 -5.92 -18.77 13.84
N GLY A 142 -5.18 -19.44 14.72
CA GLY A 142 -4.99 -20.88 14.66
C GLY A 142 -4.16 -21.39 15.83
N ARG A 143 -4.19 -22.71 16.02
CA ARG A 143 -3.21 -23.42 16.85
C ARG A 143 -1.85 -23.45 16.15
N PRO A 144 -0.73 -23.67 16.87
CA PRO A 144 0.60 -23.78 16.25
C PRO A 144 0.65 -24.70 15.04
N GLU A 145 -0.05 -25.84 15.10
CA GLU A 145 -0.10 -26.81 14.00
C GLU A 145 -0.83 -26.25 12.77
N GLU A 146 -1.97 -25.58 12.97
CA GLU A 146 -2.76 -24.97 11.89
C GLU A 146 -2.06 -23.75 11.28
N LEU A 147 -1.25 -23.04 12.07
CA LEU A 147 -0.44 -21.93 11.60
C LEU A 147 0.76 -22.43 10.79
N ALA A 148 1.45 -23.47 11.25
CA ALA A 148 2.54 -24.11 10.51
C ALA A 148 2.07 -24.66 9.16
N GLU A 149 0.92 -25.33 9.10
CA GLU A 149 0.33 -25.85 7.85
C GLU A 149 0.13 -24.74 6.81
N ARG A 150 -0.37 -23.57 7.22
CA ARG A 150 -0.56 -22.41 6.32
C ARG A 150 0.75 -21.78 5.84
N LEU A 151 1.79 -21.83 6.67
CA LEU A 151 3.13 -21.40 6.26
C LEU A 151 3.70 -22.36 5.21
N GLU A 152 3.49 -23.66 5.40
CA GLU A 152 3.90 -24.69 4.44
C GLU A 152 3.17 -24.54 3.11
N GLU A 153 1.87 -24.27 3.12
CA GLU A 153 1.07 -23.92 1.92
C GLU A 153 1.63 -22.70 1.17
N SER A 154 2.24 -21.77 1.90
CA SER A 154 2.89 -20.57 1.35
C SER A 154 4.35 -20.81 0.93
N GLY A 155 4.87 -22.04 1.08
CA GLY A 155 6.24 -22.42 0.72
C GLY A 155 7.26 -22.34 1.85
N TYR A 156 6.83 -22.15 3.11
CA TYR A 156 7.72 -22.02 4.27
C TYR A 156 7.56 -23.20 5.23
N ASP A 157 8.62 -24.00 5.36
CA ASP A 157 8.67 -25.13 6.29
C ASP A 157 9.12 -24.64 7.69
N ILE A 158 8.16 -24.18 8.50
CA ILE A 158 8.38 -23.77 9.89
C ILE A 158 7.62 -24.77 10.79
N PRO A 159 8.31 -25.53 11.66
CA PRO A 159 7.66 -26.55 12.47
C PRO A 159 6.74 -25.92 13.53
N PRO A 160 5.64 -26.60 13.93
CA PRO A 160 4.72 -26.08 14.95
C PRO A 160 5.38 -25.69 16.27
N SER A 161 6.46 -26.37 16.65
CA SER A 161 7.24 -26.07 17.87
C SER A 161 7.96 -24.73 17.84
N GLU A 162 8.16 -24.16 16.66
CA GLU A 162 8.79 -22.85 16.47
C GLU A 162 7.75 -21.73 16.28
N ILE A 163 6.45 -22.05 16.26
CA ILE A 163 5.39 -21.03 16.15
C ILE A 163 5.16 -20.38 17.51
N GLU A 164 5.83 -19.26 17.74
CA GLU A 164 5.74 -18.50 19.00
C GLU A 164 5.32 -17.04 18.79
N ALA A 165 4.63 -16.49 19.80
CA ALA A 165 4.22 -15.09 19.77
C ALA A 165 5.42 -14.15 19.91
N GLY A 166 5.47 -13.09 19.09
CA GLY A 166 6.54 -12.10 19.08
C GLY A 166 7.57 -12.30 17.97
N MET A 167 7.41 -13.33 17.13
CA MET A 167 8.26 -13.54 15.97
C MET A 167 7.90 -12.58 14.83
N GLU A 168 8.88 -11.82 14.35
CA GLU A 168 8.80 -11.06 13.12
C GLU A 168 9.25 -11.96 11.95
N LEU A 169 8.44 -12.04 10.89
CA LEU A 169 8.61 -12.98 9.78
C LEU A 169 8.91 -12.27 8.46
N HIS A 170 8.11 -11.25 8.12
CA HIS A 170 8.18 -10.53 6.84
C HIS A 170 8.23 -11.44 5.59
N LEU A 171 7.44 -12.52 5.60
CA LEU A 171 7.43 -13.54 4.56
C LEU A 171 6.39 -13.20 3.48
N PRO A 172 6.79 -12.99 2.21
CA PRO A 172 5.84 -12.82 1.11
C PRO A 172 4.96 -14.05 0.91
N CYS A 173 3.67 -13.88 0.62
CA CYS A 173 2.76 -14.98 0.33
C CYS A 173 1.69 -14.58 -0.69
N LEU A 174 0.97 -15.58 -1.19
CA LEU A 174 -0.27 -15.42 -1.94
C LEU A 174 -1.44 -15.88 -1.08
N VAL A 175 -2.50 -15.09 -1.02
CA VAL A 175 -3.71 -15.42 -0.26
C VAL A 175 -4.96 -15.17 -1.06
N LYS A 176 -5.99 -15.97 -0.83
CA LYS A 176 -7.35 -15.68 -1.28
C LYS A 176 -8.11 -15.01 -0.14
N VAL A 177 -8.76 -13.89 -0.42
CA VAL A 177 -9.51 -13.12 0.57
C VAL A 177 -10.99 -13.15 0.25
N GLY A 178 -11.78 -13.52 1.25
CA GLY A 178 -13.23 -13.57 1.21
C GLY A 178 -13.89 -12.49 2.06
N GLN A 179 -15.21 -12.51 2.05
CA GLN A 179 -16.03 -11.72 2.97
C GLN A 179 -16.54 -12.61 4.11
N GLY A 180 -16.19 -12.25 5.34
CA GLY A 180 -16.73 -12.89 6.53
C GLY A 180 -18.18 -12.47 6.83
N ASN A 181 -18.86 -13.22 7.70
CA ASN A 181 -20.29 -13.08 8.04
C ASN A 181 -20.75 -11.69 8.52
N ASN A 182 -19.82 -10.81 8.91
CA ASN A 182 -20.09 -9.47 9.44
C ASN A 182 -19.56 -8.34 8.54
N GLY A 183 -19.19 -8.64 7.28
CA GLY A 183 -18.63 -7.67 6.33
C GLY A 183 -17.14 -7.36 6.52
N TYR A 184 -16.47 -8.01 7.49
CA TYR A 184 -15.02 -7.96 7.63
C TYR A 184 -14.35 -8.93 6.66
N LYS A 185 -13.21 -8.55 6.10
CA LYS A 185 -12.41 -9.42 5.23
C LYS A 185 -11.76 -10.54 6.02
N THR A 186 -11.68 -11.72 5.41
CA THR A 186 -11.04 -12.90 5.98
C THR A 186 -10.15 -13.56 4.94
N ILE A 187 -9.00 -14.09 5.36
CA ILE A 187 -8.19 -14.95 4.49
C ILE A 187 -8.88 -16.32 4.44
N GLU A 188 -9.28 -16.74 3.24
CA GLU A 188 -9.92 -18.04 3.00
C GLU A 188 -8.87 -19.14 2.83
N GLU A 189 -7.77 -18.82 2.13
CA GLU A 189 -6.79 -19.81 1.70
C GLU A 189 -5.41 -19.14 1.51
N PHE A 190 -4.36 -19.86 1.87
CA PHE A 190 -2.97 -19.53 1.49
C PHE A 190 -2.62 -20.36 0.25
N LEU A 191 -1.91 -19.75 -0.69
CA LEU A 191 -1.60 -20.35 -1.98
C LEU A 191 -0.09 -20.49 -2.13
N PRO A 192 0.38 -21.57 -2.78
CA PRO A 192 1.78 -21.71 -3.11
C PRO A 192 2.17 -20.60 -4.09
N GLU A 193 3.35 -20.00 -3.88
CA GLU A 193 3.94 -19.10 -4.87
C GLU A 193 4.13 -19.93 -6.15
N ALA A 194 3.42 -19.56 -7.23
CA ALA A 194 3.30 -20.40 -8.42
C ALA A 194 4.69 -20.85 -8.89
N ALA A 195 4.93 -22.15 -8.88
CA ALA A 195 6.07 -22.74 -9.56
C ALA A 195 5.93 -22.43 -11.06
N GLU A 196 6.96 -21.81 -11.63
CA GLU A 196 7.10 -21.54 -13.07
C GLU A 196 6.88 -22.80 -13.93
#